data_AF-A0A077QJA3-F1
#
_entry.id   AF-A0A077QJA3-F1
#
_cell.length_a   1.000
_cell.length_b   1.000
_cell.length_c   1.000
_cell.angle_alpha   90.00
_cell.angle_beta   90.00
_cell.angle_gamma   90.00
#
_symmetry.space_group_name_H-M   'P 1'
#
loop_
_entity.id
_entity.type
_entity.pdbx_description
1 polymer ?
#
loop_
_entity_poly.entity_id
_entity_poly.type
_entity_poly.pdbx_seq_one_letter_code
_entity_poly.pdbx_strand_id
1 'polypeptide(L)'
;MKKIMAWGGIITIIIFSAWFGRHVPFSKQWPLFEALRVTAAIIFAVVGAWFAIIYPERLKKAFRGGIDGDPAVGIHRLFTPIVHSTAILSVVLLIGITAPLLKQFDIIMEHKTLFRGVSYGLLVSLTLWQLVTVIYSLLGPDMVKSFTLKQEKSQKAANSILHPKVKKK
;
A
#
# COMPACT_ATOMS: atom_id res chain seq x y z
N MET A 1 19.64 -7.16 -8.09
CA MET A 1 19.26 -7.51 -9.49
C MET A 1 17.78 -7.84 -9.66
N LYS A 2 17.20 -8.89 -9.05
CA LYS A 2 15.77 -9.25 -9.25
C LYS A 2 14.75 -8.13 -8.98
N LYS A 3 14.96 -7.34 -7.91
CA LYS A 3 14.10 -6.18 -7.60
C LYS A 3 14.16 -5.13 -8.72
N ILE A 4 15.36 -4.71 -9.12
CA ILE A 4 15.57 -3.69 -10.17
C ILE A 4 14.88 -4.10 -11.47
N MET A 5 14.95 -5.39 -11.84
CA MET A 5 14.29 -5.93 -13.03
C MET A 5 12.76 -5.90 -12.92
N ALA A 6 12.20 -6.20 -11.74
CA ALA A 6 10.76 -6.12 -11.50
C ALA A 6 10.25 -4.66 -11.53
N TRP A 7 10.98 -3.73 -10.91
CA TRP A 7 10.65 -2.30 -10.96
C TRP A 7 10.73 -1.75 -12.38
N GLY A 8 11.75 -2.15 -13.16
CA GLY A 8 11.84 -1.81 -14.58
C GLY A 8 10.65 -2.30 -15.39
N GLY A 9 10.20 -3.55 -15.17
CA GLY A 9 9.01 -4.10 -15.82
C GLY A 9 7.72 -3.30 -15.52
N ILE A 10 7.51 -2.90 -14.27
CA ILE A 10 6.36 -2.08 -13.87
C ILE A 10 6.38 -0.72 -14.59
N ILE A 11 7.54 -0.06 -14.64
CA ILE A 11 7.69 1.23 -15.31
C ILE A 11 7.39 1.09 -16.81
N THR A 12 7.90 0.03 -17.45
CA THR A 12 7.60 -0.24 -18.87
C THR A 12 6.11 -0.43 -19.11
N ILE A 13 5.42 -1.19 -18.25
CA ILE A 13 3.96 -1.39 -18.35
C ILE A 13 3.22 -0.06 -18.21
N ILE A 14 3.62 0.80 -17.27
CA ILE A 14 2.98 2.11 -17.06
C ILE A 14 3.18 3.01 -18.28
N ILE A 15 4.41 3.10 -18.81
CA ILE A 15 4.72 3.93 -19.99
C ILE A 15 3.96 3.43 -21.21
N PHE A 16 3.98 2.11 -21.46
CA PHE A 16 3.27 1.50 -22.58
C PHE A 16 1.77 1.72 -22.47
N SER A 17 1.22 1.54 -21.26
CA SER A 17 -0.19 1.82 -20.97
C SER A 17 -0.54 3.29 -21.18
N ALA A 18 0.32 4.23 -20.75
CA ALA A 18 0.10 5.65 -20.98
C ALA A 18 0.14 6.02 -22.47
N TRP A 19 0.98 5.35 -23.25
CA TRP A 19 1.08 5.55 -24.71
C TRP A 19 -0.17 5.04 -25.44
N PHE A 20 -0.60 3.81 -25.17
CA PHE A 20 -1.83 3.24 -25.74
C PHE A 20 -3.10 3.93 -25.19
N GLY A 21 -3.09 4.29 -23.92
CA GLY A 21 -4.18 4.93 -23.19
C GLY A 21 -4.61 6.29 -23.75
N ARG A 22 -3.78 6.94 -24.57
CA ARG A 22 -4.15 8.16 -25.34
C ARG A 22 -5.41 7.93 -26.18
N HIS A 23 -5.61 6.71 -26.68
CA HIS A 23 -6.75 6.35 -27.50
C HIS A 23 -7.99 5.99 -26.68
N VAL A 24 -7.88 5.81 -25.37
CA VAL A 24 -9.01 5.43 -24.49
C VAL A 24 -9.72 6.68 -23.98
N PRO A 25 -11.02 6.88 -24.25
CA PRO A 25 -11.73 8.09 -23.85
C PRO A 25 -11.91 8.13 -22.33
N PHE A 26 -11.79 9.34 -21.75
CA PHE A 26 -11.90 9.52 -20.30
C PHE A 26 -13.21 8.98 -19.72
N SER A 27 -14.31 9.00 -20.49
CA SER A 27 -15.59 8.39 -20.09
C SER A 27 -15.50 6.89 -19.82
N LYS A 28 -14.59 6.17 -20.48
CA LYS A 28 -14.32 4.75 -20.23
C LYS A 28 -13.30 4.55 -19.11
N GLN A 29 -12.44 5.54 -18.86
CA GLN A 29 -11.48 5.52 -17.74
C GLN A 29 -12.16 5.79 -16.40
N TRP A 30 -13.19 6.66 -16.38
CA TRP A 30 -13.86 7.10 -15.16
C TRP A 30 -14.45 5.97 -14.30
N PRO A 31 -15.18 4.98 -14.87
CA PRO A 31 -15.64 3.83 -14.09
C PRO A 31 -14.52 3.05 -13.41
N LEU A 32 -13.31 3.04 -13.99
CA LEU A 32 -12.15 2.36 -13.41
C LEU A 32 -11.58 3.13 -12.23
N PHE A 33 -11.58 4.46 -12.26
CA PHE A 33 -11.25 5.28 -11.09
C PHE A 33 -12.28 5.09 -9.97
N GLU A 34 -13.57 5.04 -10.30
CA GLU A 34 -14.63 4.75 -9.31
C GLU A 34 -14.46 3.35 -8.69
N ALA A 35 -14.20 2.33 -9.51
CA ALA A 35 -13.90 0.99 -9.01
C ALA A 35 -12.66 0.96 -8.13
N LEU A 36 -11.61 1.70 -8.50
CA LEU A 36 -10.39 1.84 -7.71
C LEU A 36 -10.66 2.53 -6.35
N ARG A 37 -11.52 3.55 -6.32
CA ARG A 37 -11.96 4.21 -5.08
C ARG A 37 -12.64 3.23 -4.14
N VAL A 38 -13.62 2.48 -4.66
CA VAL A 38 -14.40 1.51 -3.87
C VAL A 38 -13.50 0.40 -3.34
N THR A 39 -12.64 -0.17 -4.18
CA THR A 39 -11.70 -1.22 -3.76
C THR A 39 -10.70 -0.71 -2.71
N ALA A 40 -10.17 0.51 -2.86
CA ALA A 40 -9.30 1.12 -1.86
C ALA A 40 -10.01 1.34 -0.51
N ALA A 41 -11.28 1.75 -0.52
CA ALA A 41 -12.09 1.91 0.68
C ALA A 41 -12.37 0.56 1.37
N ILE A 42 -12.70 -0.49 0.60
CA ILE A 42 -12.92 -1.85 1.13
C ILE A 42 -11.65 -2.37 1.82
N ILE A 43 -10.49 -2.26 1.16
CA ILE A 43 -9.22 -2.74 1.73
C ILE A 43 -8.85 -1.96 2.97
N PHE A 44 -9.00 -0.64 2.96
CA PHE A 44 -8.79 0.20 4.14
C PHE A 44 -9.65 -0.26 5.32
N ALA A 45 -10.95 -0.50 5.10
CA ALA A 45 -11.89 -0.94 6.14
C ALA A 45 -11.58 -2.35 6.66
N VAL A 46 -11.43 -3.33 5.77
CA VAL A 46 -11.19 -4.73 6.14
C VAL A 46 -9.86 -4.88 6.85
N VAL A 47 -8.77 -4.34 6.29
CA VAL A 47 -7.44 -4.44 6.90
C VAL A 47 -7.40 -3.69 8.23
N GLY A 48 -8.00 -2.50 8.30
CA GLY A 48 -8.12 -1.73 9.55
C GLY A 48 -8.83 -2.51 10.66
N ALA A 49 -9.96 -3.14 10.36
CA ALA A 49 -10.71 -3.95 11.32
C ALA A 49 -9.92 -5.19 11.79
N TRP A 50 -9.29 -5.91 10.86
CA TRP A 50 -8.44 -7.06 11.19
C TRP A 50 -7.27 -6.69 12.10
N PHE A 51 -6.63 -5.54 11.87
CA PHE A 51 -5.55 -5.04 12.74
C PHE A 51 -6.04 -4.71 14.14
N ALA A 52 -7.23 -4.11 14.27
CA ALA A 52 -7.83 -3.82 15.58
C ALA A 52 -8.13 -5.11 16.38
N ILE A 53 -8.52 -6.18 15.70
CA ILE A 53 -8.83 -7.48 16.33
C ILE A 53 -7.54 -8.25 16.69
N ILE A 54 -6.57 -8.37 15.77
CA ILE A 54 -5.38 -9.22 15.99
C ILE A 54 -4.32 -8.52 16.85
N TYR A 55 -4.13 -7.20 16.71
CA TYR A 55 -3.06 -6.46 17.38
C TYR A 55 -3.55 -5.26 18.21
N PRO A 56 -4.50 -5.45 19.14
CA PRO A 56 -5.08 -4.35 19.91
C PRO A 56 -4.03 -3.57 20.72
N GLU A 57 -3.06 -4.26 21.33
CA GLU A 57 -2.01 -3.64 22.14
C GLU A 57 -1.02 -2.80 21.32
N ARG A 58 -0.70 -3.24 20.10
CA ARG A 58 0.19 -2.51 19.19
C ARG A 58 -0.50 -1.26 18.64
N LEU A 59 -1.79 -1.36 18.36
CA LEU A 59 -2.63 -0.24 17.94
C LEU A 59 -2.74 0.80 19.07
N LYS A 60 -3.01 0.35 20.30
CA LYS A 60 -3.08 1.21 21.50
C LYS A 60 -1.75 1.92 21.78
N LYS A 61 -0.61 1.23 21.64
CA LYS A 61 0.71 1.83 21.81
C LYS A 61 1.04 2.86 20.71
N ALA A 62 0.63 2.60 19.47
CA ALA A 62 0.78 3.56 18.38
C ALA A 62 -0.05 4.84 18.59
N PHE A 63 -1.28 4.72 19.12
CA PHE A 63 -2.13 5.88 19.42
C PHE A 63 -1.74 6.65 20.69
N ARG A 64 -1.11 6.00 21.67
CA ARG A 64 -0.72 6.64 22.94
C ARG A 64 0.54 7.51 22.87
N GLY A 65 1.20 7.65 21.70
CA GLY A 65 2.33 8.57 21.53
C GLY A 65 3.44 8.36 22.57
N GLY A 66 4.09 7.19 22.53
CA GLY A 66 5.14 6.87 23.50
C GLY A 66 6.39 7.73 23.32
N ILE A 67 6.51 8.77 24.16
CA ILE A 67 7.79 9.28 24.65
C ILE A 67 8.46 8.12 25.37
N ASP A 68 9.45 7.49 24.74
CA ASP A 68 10.62 6.84 25.36
C ASP A 68 11.36 6.05 24.27
N GLY A 69 12.65 6.35 24.13
CA GLY A 69 13.50 5.86 23.05
C GLY A 69 13.68 4.34 23.07
N ASP A 70 13.13 3.66 22.06
CA ASP A 70 13.68 2.51 21.29
C ASP A 70 12.54 1.68 20.63
N PRO A 71 12.81 0.94 19.55
CA PRO A 71 12.77 1.37 18.17
C PRO A 71 11.34 1.34 17.60
N ALA A 72 10.81 2.50 17.22
CA ALA A 72 9.54 2.68 16.50
C ALA A 72 9.48 1.99 15.11
N VAL A 73 10.56 1.33 14.69
CA VAL A 73 10.78 0.74 13.35
C VAL A 73 9.85 -0.46 13.08
N GLY A 74 9.35 -1.14 14.12
CA GLY A 74 8.50 -2.33 13.97
C GLY A 74 7.00 -2.06 13.77
N ILE A 75 6.47 -0.96 14.32
CA ILE A 75 5.02 -0.64 14.29
C ILE A 75 4.60 -0.13 12.91
N HIS A 76 5.45 0.68 12.27
CA HIS A 76 5.12 1.35 11.02
C HIS A 76 4.95 0.37 9.85
N ARG A 77 5.66 -0.76 9.88
CA ARG A 77 5.54 -1.81 8.84
C ARG A 77 4.18 -2.51 8.84
N LEU A 78 3.50 -2.59 9.99
CA LEU A 78 2.18 -3.21 10.09
C LEU A 78 1.10 -2.32 9.45
N PHE A 79 1.22 -1.01 9.57
CA PHE A 79 0.27 -0.06 8.96
C PHE A 79 0.49 0.18 7.47
N THR A 80 1.55 -0.38 6.86
CA THR A 80 1.90 -0.17 5.45
C THR A 80 0.69 -0.34 4.52
N PRO A 81 -0.09 -1.44 4.57
CA PRO A 81 -1.19 -1.62 3.64
C PRO A 81 -2.34 -0.63 3.85
N ILE A 82 -2.61 -0.26 5.11
CA ILE A 82 -3.64 0.73 5.48
C ILE A 82 -3.27 2.09 4.88
N VAL A 83 -2.05 2.57 5.15
CA VAL A 83 -1.57 3.88 4.68
C VAL A 83 -1.51 3.92 3.15
N HIS A 84 -1.07 2.83 2.50
CA HIS A 84 -0.99 2.76 1.04
C HIS A 84 -2.38 2.83 0.40
N SER A 85 -3.36 2.10 0.94
CA SER A 85 -4.74 2.13 0.45
C SER A 85 -5.40 3.49 0.70
N THR A 86 -5.14 4.14 1.83
CA THR A 86 -5.63 5.50 2.11
C THR A 86 -5.02 6.52 1.15
N ALA A 87 -3.72 6.44 0.86
CA ALA A 87 -3.07 7.35 -0.09
C ALA A 87 -3.68 7.22 -1.50
N ILE A 88 -3.91 5.98 -1.97
CA ILE A 88 -4.56 5.73 -3.26
C ILE A 88 -5.98 6.31 -3.26
N LEU A 89 -6.75 6.05 -2.20
CA LEU A 89 -8.10 6.61 -2.04
C LEU A 89 -8.10 8.14 -2.12
N SER A 90 -7.18 8.80 -1.40
CA SER A 90 -7.03 10.26 -1.44
C SER A 90 -6.71 10.78 -2.84
N VAL A 91 -5.79 10.14 -3.56
CA VAL A 91 -5.45 10.52 -4.94
C VAL A 91 -6.67 10.38 -5.86
N VAL A 92 -7.40 9.26 -5.77
CA VAL A 92 -8.58 9.03 -6.62
C VAL A 92 -9.73 10.00 -6.31
N LEU A 93 -9.89 10.40 -5.05
CA LEU A 93 -10.84 11.45 -4.65
C LEU A 93 -10.44 12.82 -5.22
N LEU A 94 -9.16 13.19 -5.13
CA LEU A 94 -8.64 14.42 -5.72
C LEU A 94 -8.85 14.45 -7.24
N ILE A 95 -8.57 13.34 -7.93
CA ILE A 95 -8.88 13.21 -9.37
C ILE A 95 -10.37 13.39 -9.62
N GLY A 96 -11.22 12.83 -8.74
CA GLY A 96 -12.66 12.94 -8.85
C GLY A 96 -13.18 14.39 -8.84
N ILE A 97 -12.59 15.23 -8.00
CA ILE A 97 -12.94 16.65 -7.86
C ILE A 97 -12.28 17.51 -8.95
N THR A 98 -11.02 17.22 -9.29
CA THR A 98 -10.24 18.03 -10.25
C THR A 98 -10.62 17.76 -11.70
N ALA A 99 -10.93 16.51 -12.07
CA ALA A 99 -11.26 16.14 -13.45
C ALA A 99 -12.40 16.97 -14.09
N PRO A 100 -13.54 17.24 -13.43
CA PRO A 100 -14.59 18.10 -14.01
C PRO A 100 -14.17 19.57 -14.12
N LEU A 101 -13.38 20.10 -13.17
CA LEU A 101 -12.85 21.47 -13.22
C LEU A 101 -11.88 21.64 -14.40
N LEU A 102 -11.01 20.65 -14.61
CA LEU A 102 -10.06 20.61 -15.72
C LEU A 102 -10.76 20.58 -17.09
N LYS A 103 -11.99 20.07 -17.19
CA LYS A 103 -12.76 20.11 -18.45
C LYS A 103 -13.29 21.49 -18.82
N GLN A 104 -13.18 22.50 -17.94
CA GLN A 104 -13.65 23.85 -18.22
C GLN A 104 -12.61 24.73 -18.93
N PHE A 105 -11.33 24.33 -18.96
CA PHE A 105 -10.25 25.14 -19.54
C PHE A 105 -9.88 24.71 -20.96
N ASP A 106 -9.88 25.64 -21.92
CA ASP A 106 -9.62 25.36 -23.34
C ASP A 106 -8.24 24.72 -23.63
N ILE A 107 -7.22 25.00 -22.80
CA ILE A 107 -5.86 24.41 -22.91
C ILE A 107 -5.89 22.87 -22.86
N ILE A 108 -6.82 22.32 -22.08
CA ILE A 108 -6.99 20.87 -21.89
C ILE A 108 -7.77 20.28 -23.07
N MET A 109 -8.59 21.09 -23.74
CA MET A 109 -9.31 20.70 -24.95
C MET A 109 -8.39 20.59 -26.16
N GLU A 110 -7.34 21.41 -26.22
CA GLU A 110 -6.31 21.39 -27.26
C GLU A 110 -5.38 20.17 -27.13
N HIS A 111 -5.03 19.77 -25.91
CA HIS A 111 -4.10 18.65 -25.62
C HIS A 111 -4.81 17.38 -25.08
N LYS A 112 -6.07 17.14 -25.46
CA LYS A 112 -6.90 16.02 -24.93
C LYS A 112 -6.22 14.65 -24.97
N THR A 113 -5.46 14.37 -26.03
CA THR A 113 -4.81 13.07 -26.23
C THR A 113 -3.70 12.82 -25.20
N LEU A 114 -2.90 13.85 -24.89
CA LEU A 114 -1.87 13.79 -23.85
C LEU A 114 -2.49 13.58 -22.47
N PHE A 115 -3.49 14.39 -22.10
CA PHE A 115 -4.17 14.26 -20.82
C PHE A 115 -4.85 12.89 -20.63
N ARG A 116 -5.43 12.32 -21.69
CA ARG A 116 -5.99 10.95 -21.68
C ARG A 116 -4.93 9.90 -21.43
N GLY A 117 -3.75 10.03 -22.06
CA GLY A 117 -2.62 9.13 -21.83
C GLY A 117 -2.07 9.22 -20.42
N VAL A 118 -1.88 10.44 -19.89
CA VAL A 118 -1.41 10.68 -18.52
C VAL A 118 -2.40 10.12 -17.50
N SER A 119 -3.70 10.41 -17.67
CA SER A 119 -4.77 9.87 -16.82
C SER A 119 -4.78 8.34 -16.81
N TYR A 120 -4.65 7.72 -17.99
CA TYR A 120 -4.62 6.26 -18.08
C TYR A 120 -3.35 5.64 -17.47
N GLY A 121 -2.18 6.28 -17.66
CA GLY A 121 -0.94 5.86 -17.01
C GLY A 121 -1.03 5.93 -15.49
N LEU A 122 -1.60 7.02 -14.95
CA LEU A 122 -1.87 7.19 -13.53
C LEU A 122 -2.83 6.12 -13.01
N LEU A 123 -3.92 5.86 -13.73
CA LEU A 123 -4.88 4.80 -13.40
C LEU A 123 -4.19 3.42 -13.28
N VAL A 124 -3.38 3.04 -14.27
CA VAL A 124 -2.66 1.76 -14.26
C VAL A 124 -1.65 1.71 -13.13
N SER A 125 -0.90 2.80 -12.89
CA SER A 125 0.05 2.89 -11.77
C SER A 125 -0.64 2.69 -10.42
N LEU A 126 -1.76 3.38 -10.18
CA LEU A 126 -2.51 3.25 -8.94
C LEU A 126 -3.15 1.86 -8.80
N THR A 127 -3.61 1.27 -9.90
CA THR A 127 -4.19 -0.09 -9.91
C THR A 127 -3.14 -1.14 -9.55
N LEU A 128 -1.94 -1.06 -10.13
CA LEU A 128 -0.83 -1.95 -9.80
C LEU A 128 -0.39 -1.77 -8.34
N TRP A 129 -0.34 -0.52 -7.84
CA TRP A 129 -0.06 -0.26 -6.44
C TRP A 129 -1.14 -0.85 -5.52
N GLN A 130 -2.43 -0.68 -5.84
CA GLN A 130 -3.52 -1.28 -5.08
C GLN A 130 -3.42 -2.80 -5.09
N LEU A 131 -3.12 -3.42 -6.23
CA LEU A 131 -2.95 -4.87 -6.35
C LEU A 131 -1.83 -5.39 -5.44
N VAL A 132 -0.67 -4.73 -5.45
CA VAL A 132 0.45 -5.07 -4.55
C VAL A 132 0.04 -4.91 -3.09
N THR A 133 -0.70 -3.86 -2.77
CA THR A 133 -1.22 -3.60 -1.41
C THR A 133 -2.18 -4.70 -0.95
N VAL A 134 -3.08 -5.15 -1.83
CA VAL A 134 -4.00 -6.27 -1.58
C VAL A 134 -3.21 -7.55 -1.31
N ILE A 135 -2.22 -7.88 -2.15
CA ILE A 135 -1.38 -9.06 -1.95
C ILE A 135 -0.66 -8.99 -0.60
N TYR A 136 -0.07 -7.85 -0.24
CA TYR A 136 0.56 -7.68 1.07
C TYR A 136 -0.42 -7.78 2.22
N SER A 137 -1.65 -7.30 2.06
CA SER A 137 -2.69 -7.44 3.09
C SER A 137 -3.10 -8.89 3.32
N LEU A 138 -3.22 -9.68 2.24
CA LEU A 138 -3.53 -11.11 2.31
C LEU A 138 -2.39 -11.93 2.91
N LEU A 139 -1.15 -11.54 2.64
CA LEU A 139 0.05 -12.17 3.23
C LEU A 139 0.36 -11.68 4.67
N GLY A 140 -0.36 -10.66 5.14
CA GLY A 140 -0.18 -10.06 6.47
C GLY A 140 -0.17 -11.09 7.61
N PRO A 141 -1.15 -12.01 7.70
CA PRO A 141 -1.19 -13.03 8.77
C PRO A 141 0.03 -13.96 8.76
N ASP A 142 0.46 -14.42 7.58
CA ASP A 142 1.59 -15.35 7.43
C ASP A 142 2.93 -14.66 7.72
N MET A 143 3.09 -13.42 7.27
CA MET A 143 4.26 -12.62 7.59
C MET A 143 4.40 -12.46 9.10
N VAL A 144 3.33 -12.13 9.83
CA VAL A 144 3.45 -11.96 11.28
C VAL A 144 3.72 -13.27 12.00
N LYS A 145 3.13 -14.40 11.58
CA LYS A 145 3.47 -15.72 12.13
C LYS A 145 4.97 -16.03 11.98
N SER A 146 5.58 -15.65 10.86
CA SER A 146 7.03 -15.81 10.67
C SER A 146 7.87 -14.90 11.58
N PHE A 147 7.41 -13.67 11.85
CA PHE A 147 8.10 -12.72 12.75
C PHE A 147 8.01 -13.15 14.21
N THR A 148 6.84 -13.62 14.67
CA THR A 148 6.70 -14.13 16.05
C THR A 148 7.58 -15.37 16.26
N LEU A 149 7.61 -16.31 15.31
CA LEU A 149 8.49 -17.47 15.36
C LEU A 149 9.98 -17.10 15.37
N LYS A 150 10.39 -16.09 14.61
CA LYS A 150 11.80 -15.64 14.56
C LYS A 150 12.20 -14.89 15.84
N GLN A 151 11.29 -14.12 16.41
CA GLN A 151 11.49 -13.40 17.67
C GLN A 151 11.54 -14.38 18.85
N GLU A 152 10.65 -15.38 18.88
CA GLU A 152 10.70 -16.47 19.86
C GLU A 152 12.00 -17.29 19.77
N LYS A 153 12.49 -17.59 18.57
CA LYS A 153 13.78 -18.28 18.39
C LYS A 153 14.95 -17.44 18.91
N SER A 154 14.94 -16.14 18.64
CA SER A 154 15.99 -15.21 19.09
C SER A 154 15.96 -15.05 20.62
N GLN A 155 14.78 -14.99 21.21
CA GLN A 155 14.59 -14.88 22.66
C GLN A 155 14.93 -16.19 23.38
N LYS A 156 14.58 -17.35 22.80
CA LYS A 156 15.02 -18.67 23.29
C LYS A 156 16.54 -18.83 23.22
N ALA A 157 17.17 -18.37 22.14
CA ALA A 157 18.63 -18.38 22.01
C ALA A 157 19.29 -17.49 23.06
N ALA A 158 18.79 -16.26 23.27
CA ALA A 158 19.30 -15.35 24.30
C ALA A 158 19.13 -15.93 25.72
N ASN A 159 17.95 -16.48 26.04
CA ASN A 159 17.70 -17.10 27.36
C ASN A 159 18.57 -18.35 27.59
N SER A 160 18.91 -19.11 26.54
CA SER A 160 19.79 -20.28 26.66
C SER A 160 21.25 -19.93 26.96
N ILE A 161 21.68 -18.70 26.64
CA ILE A 161 23.03 -18.19 26.93
C ILE A 161 23.07 -17.58 28.36
N LEU A 162 21.99 -16.94 28.79
CA LEU A 162 21.91 -16.26 30.10
C LEU A 162 21.74 -17.21 31.30
N HIS A 163 21.21 -18.42 31.09
CA HIS A 163 21.16 -19.46 32.12
C HIS A 163 21.98 -20.68 31.70
N PRO A 164 23.30 -20.72 31.98
CA PRO A 164 24.02 -21.98 31.89
C PRO A 164 23.42 -22.91 32.93
N LYS A 165 22.86 -24.05 32.47
CA LYS A 165 22.35 -25.11 33.34
C LYS A 165 23.42 -25.43 34.38
N VAL A 166 23.19 -25.01 35.63
CA VAL A 166 23.94 -25.49 36.78
C VAL A 166 23.64 -26.98 36.87
N LYS A 167 24.55 -27.81 36.32
CA LYS A 167 24.60 -29.24 36.57
C LYS A 167 24.80 -29.41 38.07
N LYS A 168 23.72 -29.71 38.80
CA LYS A 168 23.83 -30.26 40.15
C LYS A 168 24.48 -31.64 40.00
N LYS A 169 25.70 -31.75 40.54
CA LYS A 169 26.33 -33.03 40.88
C LYS A 169 25.56 -33.69 42.01
#